data_AF-A0A973D1W9-F1
#
_entry.id   AF-A0A973D1W9-F1
#
_cell.length_a   1.000
_cell.length_b   1.000
_cell.length_c   1.000
_cell.angle_alpha   90.00
_cell.angle_beta   90.00
_cell.angle_gamma   90.00
#
_symmetry.space_group_name_H-M   'P 1'
#
loop_
_entity.id
_entity.type
_entity.pdbx_description
1 polymer ?
#
loop_
_entity_poly.entity_id
_entity_poly.type
_entity_poly.pdbx_seq_one_letter_code
_entity_poly.pdbx_strand_id
1 'polypeptide(L)'
;MRNIKHTYCVLLIGMLSVFANAEISVIVNPSNPNAGIDQATVSKIFLGKSKSFPDGTQAVPIDQDDGSATRKTFNSSLLGKSASQLKSYWS
;
A
#
# COMPACT_ATOMS: atom_id res chain seq x y z
N MET A 1 20.87 -5.56 44.24
CA MET A 1 19.74 -6.37 43.73
C MET A 1 18.58 -5.55 43.12
N ARG A 2 18.37 -4.27 43.48
CA ARG A 2 17.27 -3.42 42.95
C ARG A 2 17.38 -3.07 41.46
N ASN A 3 18.60 -3.00 40.93
CA ASN A 3 18.87 -2.48 39.57
C ASN A 3 18.71 -3.57 38.48
N ILE A 4 18.95 -4.83 38.83
CA ILE A 4 18.85 -5.98 37.92
C ILE A 4 17.42 -6.18 37.40
N LYS A 5 16.40 -5.96 38.25
CA LYS A 5 14.99 -6.05 37.86
C LYS A 5 14.60 -5.01 36.81
N HIS A 6 15.14 -3.80 36.93
CA HIS A 6 14.91 -2.71 35.98
C HIS A 6 15.58 -3.02 34.64
N THR A 7 16.79 -3.59 34.65
CA THR A 7 17.46 -4.06 33.43
C THR A 7 16.65 -5.12 32.69
N TYR A 8 16.06 -6.10 33.40
CA TYR A 8 15.19 -7.09 32.76
C TYR A 8 13.89 -6.49 32.20
N CYS A 9 13.26 -5.55 32.91
CA CYS A 9 12.08 -4.85 32.41
C CYS A 9 12.37 -4.06 31.13
N VAL A 10 13.49 -3.33 31.06
CA VAL A 10 13.89 -2.57 29.87
C VAL A 10 14.18 -3.50 28.69
N LEU A 11 14.82 -4.64 28.94
CA LEU A 11 15.15 -5.62 27.91
C LEU A 11 13.90 -6.30 27.33
N LEU A 12 12.91 -6.60 28.18
CA LEU A 12 11.61 -7.15 27.78
C LEU A 12 10.79 -6.17 26.93
N ILE A 13 10.78 -4.88 27.30
CA ILE A 13 10.07 -3.83 26.54
C ILE A 13 10.74 -3.60 25.16
N GLY A 14 12.07 -3.66 25.09
CA GLY A 14 12.80 -3.58 23.82
C GLY A 14 12.46 -4.71 22.85
N MET A 15 12.30 -5.94 23.35
CA MET A 15 11.94 -7.11 22.52
C MET A 15 10.51 -7.05 21.95
N LEU A 16 9.61 -6.29 22.56
CA LEU A 16 8.23 -6.13 22.06
C LEU A 16 8.13 -5.08 20.93
N SER A 17 9.18 -4.29 20.69
CA SER A 17 9.15 -3.16 19.75
C SER A 17 9.36 -3.56 18.27
N VAL A 18 9.64 -4.83 17.98
CA VAL A 18 9.99 -5.32 16.62
C VAL A 18 8.79 -5.65 15.73
N PHE A 19 7.55 -5.60 16.25
CA PHE A 19 6.35 -5.90 15.47
C PHE A 19 5.72 -4.62 14.90
N ALA A 20 6.36 -4.04 13.88
CA ALA A 20 5.78 -2.97 13.08
C ALA A 20 5.29 -3.54 11.74
N ASN A 21 3.97 -3.66 11.57
CA ASN A 21 3.36 -4.05 10.30
C ASN A 21 3.08 -2.79 9.47
N ALA A 22 3.61 -2.75 8.25
CA ALA A 22 3.36 -1.69 7.28
C ALA A 22 2.49 -2.22 6.15
N GLU A 23 1.19 -1.91 6.20
CA GLU A 23 0.24 -2.25 5.15
C GLU A 23 0.12 -1.13 4.11
N ILE A 24 -0.39 -1.47 2.93
CA ILE A 24 -0.67 -0.51 1.87
C ILE A 24 -2.16 -0.20 1.86
N SER A 25 -2.50 1.09 1.83
CA SER A 25 -3.86 1.56 1.61
C SER A 25 -3.94 2.39 0.34
N VAL A 26 -5.00 2.20 -0.44
CA VAL A 26 -5.33 3.04 -1.59
C VAL A 26 -6.42 4.00 -1.17
N ILE A 27 -6.16 5.29 -1.37
CA ILE A 27 -7.03 6.37 -0.86
C ILE A 27 -7.73 7.03 -2.04
N VAL A 28 -8.99 7.39 -1.84
CA VAL A 28 -9.80 8.16 -2.79
C VAL A 28 -10.36 9.39 -2.09
N ASN A 29 -10.84 10.37 -2.87
CA ASN A 29 -11.53 11.53 -2.33
C ASN A 29 -12.71 11.10 -1.42
N PRO A 30 -12.92 11.72 -0.24
CA PRO A 30 -13.99 11.34 0.68
C PRO A 30 -15.41 11.40 0.09
N SER A 31 -15.65 12.25 -0.92
CA SER A 31 -16.94 12.34 -1.62
C SER A 31 -17.14 11.27 -2.69
N ASN A 32 -16.13 10.44 -2.95
CA ASN A 32 -16.25 9.33 -3.89
C ASN A 32 -16.91 8.12 -3.17
N PRO A 33 -18.07 7.62 -3.65
CA PRO A 33 -18.78 6.53 -2.99
C PRO A 33 -18.09 5.16 -3.14
N ASN A 34 -17.04 5.05 -3.97
CA ASN A 34 -16.36 3.80 -4.32
C ASN A 34 -15.19 3.46 -3.38
N ALA A 35 -15.23 3.90 -2.11
CA ALA A 35 -14.18 3.61 -1.14
C ALA A 35 -14.04 2.10 -0.80
N GLY A 36 -15.08 1.31 -1.05
CA GLY A 36 -15.15 -0.12 -0.68
C GLY A 36 -14.89 -1.11 -1.82
N ILE A 37 -14.19 -0.72 -2.89
CA ILE A 37 -13.91 -1.62 -4.02
C ILE A 37 -12.83 -2.66 -3.72
N ASP A 38 -12.87 -3.79 -4.41
CA ASP A 38 -11.91 -4.88 -4.21
C ASP A 38 -10.54 -4.61 -4.88
N GLN A 39 -9.52 -5.36 -4.42
CA GLN A 39 -8.16 -5.32 -4.96
C GLN A 39 -8.10 -5.62 -6.46
N ALA A 40 -8.97 -6.49 -6.97
CA ALA A 40 -9.01 -6.82 -8.39
C ALA A 40 -9.45 -5.62 -9.24
N THR A 41 -10.44 -4.84 -8.76
CA THR A 41 -10.90 -3.60 -9.40
C THR A 41 -9.83 -2.54 -9.36
N VAL A 42 -9.18 -2.35 -8.20
CA VAL A 42 -8.03 -1.42 -8.08
C VAL A 42 -6.92 -1.79 -9.07
N SER A 43 -6.54 -3.06 -9.15
CA SER A 43 -5.51 -3.54 -10.08
C SER A 43 -5.89 -3.28 -11.55
N LYS A 44 -7.16 -3.50 -11.94
CA LYS A 44 -7.63 -3.16 -13.29
C LYS A 44 -7.53 -1.67 -13.59
N ILE A 45 -7.84 -0.80 -12.63
CA ILE A 45 -7.74 0.66 -12.79
C ILE A 45 -6.28 1.09 -12.96
N PHE A 46 -5.38 0.66 -12.07
CA PHE A 46 -3.95 1.00 -12.13
C PHE A 46 -3.21 0.40 -13.34
N LEU A 47 -3.78 -0.64 -13.97
CA LEU A 47 -3.30 -1.21 -15.22
C LEU A 47 -4.03 -0.68 -16.47
N GLY A 48 -4.87 0.34 -16.33
CA GLY A 48 -5.63 0.93 -17.44
C GLY A 48 -6.65 0.00 -18.11
N LYS A 49 -6.91 -1.18 -17.53
CA LYS A 49 -7.91 -2.15 -18.00
C LYS A 49 -9.33 -1.70 -17.68
N SER A 50 -9.50 -0.86 -16.66
CA SER A 50 -10.72 -0.10 -16.40
C SER A 50 -10.39 1.39 -16.32
N LYS A 51 -11.22 2.23 -16.92
CA LYS A 51 -11.12 3.69 -16.84
C LYS A 51 -12.18 4.32 -15.93
N SER A 52 -13.01 3.48 -15.31
CA SER A 52 -14.12 3.89 -14.46
C SER A 52 -14.17 3.07 -13.17
N PHE A 53 -14.71 3.68 -12.13
CA PHE A 53 -15.21 2.99 -10.94
C PHE A 53 -16.44 2.14 -11.28
N PRO A 54 -16.88 1.23 -10.38
CA PRO A 54 -18.06 0.39 -10.62
C PRO A 54 -19.37 1.14 -10.92
N ASP A 55 -19.50 2.38 -10.43
CA ASP A 55 -20.64 3.27 -10.71
C ASP A 55 -20.56 3.98 -12.07
N GLY A 56 -19.51 3.73 -12.85
CA GLY A 56 -19.28 4.34 -14.17
C GLY A 56 -18.54 5.68 -14.13
N THR A 57 -18.36 6.29 -12.95
CA THR A 57 -17.59 7.54 -12.80
C THR A 57 -16.13 7.33 -13.19
N GLN A 58 -15.50 8.36 -13.76
CA GLN A 58 -14.14 8.26 -14.25
C GLN A 58 -13.15 8.00 -13.10
N ALA A 59 -12.30 6.99 -13.26
CA ALA A 59 -11.20 6.69 -12.35
C ALA A 59 -9.89 7.24 -12.91
N VAL A 60 -9.18 8.04 -12.11
CA VAL A 60 -7.85 8.57 -12.45
C VAL A 60 -6.87 8.02 -11.41
N PRO A 61 -6.10 6.96 -11.73
CA PRO A 61 -5.13 6.41 -10.79
C PRO A 61 -3.94 7.37 -10.65
N ILE A 62 -3.51 7.58 -9.41
CA ILE A 62 -2.31 8.37 -9.07
C ILE A 62 -1.36 7.43 -8.33
N ASP A 63 -0.12 7.35 -8.81
CA ASP A 63 0.92 6.52 -8.23
C ASP A 63 1.89 7.38 -7.40
N GLN A 64 2.67 6.73 -6.54
CA GLN A 64 3.76 7.35 -5.79
C GLN A 64 4.97 7.58 -6.71
N ASP A 65 5.91 8.42 -6.28
CA ASP A 65 7.13 8.68 -7.04
C ASP A 65 7.94 7.40 -7.28
N ASP A 66 8.68 7.40 -8.39
CA ASP A 66 9.58 6.31 -8.74
C ASP A 66 10.62 6.06 -7.63
N GLY A 67 10.91 4.79 -7.35
CA GLY A 67 11.85 4.38 -6.30
C GLY A 67 11.26 4.32 -4.89
N SER A 68 10.03 4.77 -4.67
CA SER A 68 9.33 4.63 -3.38
C SER A 68 9.19 3.15 -2.97
N ALA A 69 9.47 2.85 -1.70
CA ALA A 69 9.26 1.52 -1.12
C ALA A 69 7.79 1.11 -1.21
N THR A 70 6.86 2.04 -0.99
CA THR A 70 5.42 1.81 -1.11
C THR A 70 5.05 1.42 -2.54
N ARG A 71 5.54 2.15 -3.55
CA ARG A 71 5.31 1.83 -4.96
C ARG A 71 5.85 0.46 -5.33
N LYS A 72 7.06 0.12 -4.88
CA LYS A 72 7.66 -1.19 -5.13
C LYS A 72 6.78 -2.32 -4.59
N THR A 73 6.34 -2.21 -3.34
CA THR A 73 5.47 -3.21 -2.70
C THR A 73 4.07 -3.24 -3.34
N PHE A 74 3.49 -2.09 -3.69
CA PHE A 74 2.21 -2.03 -4.41
C PHE A 74 2.28 -2.73 -5.77
N ASN A 75 3.34 -2.46 -6.54
CA ASN A 75 3.55 -3.04 -7.86
C ASN A 75 3.73 -4.55 -7.80
N SER A 76 4.53 -5.05 -6.86
CA SER A 76 4.74 -6.49 -6.72
C SER A 76 3.54 -7.21 -6.13
N SER A 77 2.92 -6.67 -5.08
CA SER A 77 1.90 -7.37 -4.30
C SER A 77 0.50 -7.20 -4.87
N LEU A 78 0.17 -6.00 -5.39
CA LEU A 78 -1.16 -5.71 -5.93
C LEU A 78 -1.25 -5.90 -7.45
N LEU A 79 -0.25 -5.42 -8.18
CA LEU A 79 -0.26 -5.44 -9.65
C LEU A 79 0.40 -6.69 -10.23
N GLY A 80 1.24 -7.38 -9.45
CA GLY A 80 2.00 -8.55 -9.90
C GLY A 80 3.01 -8.21 -11.00
N LYS A 81 3.55 -6.99 -11.01
CA LYS A 81 4.44 -6.49 -12.06
C LYS A 81 5.68 -5.81 -11.48
N SER A 82 6.80 -5.94 -12.18
CA SER A 82 7.99 -5.12 -11.93
C SER A 82 7.77 -3.68 -12.40
N ALA A 83 8.58 -2.75 -11.89
CA ALA A 83 8.60 -1.37 -12.37
C ALA A 83 8.86 -1.28 -13.89
N SER A 84 9.74 -2.12 -14.42
CA SER A 84 10.04 -2.16 -15.86
C SER A 84 8.84 -2.60 -16.71
N GLN A 85 8.03 -3.54 -16.23
CA GLN A 85 6.80 -3.98 -16.90
C GLN A 85 5.68 -2.95 -16.81
N LEU A 86 5.69 -2.10 -15.78
CA LEU A 86 4.69 -1.04 -15.59
C LEU A 86 4.96 0.18 -16.46
N LYS A 87 6.18 0.35 -16.98
CA LYS A 87 6.52 1.47 -17.86
C LYS A 87 5.51 1.63 -18.99
N SER A 88 5.09 0.55 -19.67
CA SER A 88 4.12 0.61 -20.77
C SER A 88 2.69 1.01 -20.36
N TYR A 89 2.36 0.97 -19.08
CA TYR A 89 1.05 1.35 -18.56
C TYR A 89 0.97 2.82 -18.15
N TRP A 90 2.13 3.44 -17.89
CA TRP A 90 2.26 4.80 -17.33
C TRP A 90 3.16 5.72 -18.16
N SER A 91 3.61 5.28 -19.35
CA SER A 91 4.34 6.12 -20.31
C SER A 91 3.41 6.97 -21.15
#